data_AF-A0A2S6NBK7-F1
#
_entry.id   AF-A0A2S6NBK7-F1
#
_cell.length_a   1.000
_cell.length_b   1.000
_cell.length_c   1.000
_cell.angle_alpha   90.00
_cell.angle_beta   90.00
_cell.angle_gamma   90.00
#
_symmetry.space_group_name_H-M   'P 1'
#
loop_
_entity.id
_entity.type
_entity.pdbx_description
1 polymer ?
#
loop_
_entity_poly.entity_id
_entity_poly.type
_entity_poly.pdbx_seq_one_letter_code
_entity_poly.pdbx_strand_id
1 'polypeptide(L)'
;MKVFIANFGRENYEWPVCLQRGTIATMNRVDLQKLWAAGDRDAYIDLQMKGKTAAGITPTKAVASRWFNLMTIIAETDGDLWIHREKDQLWWTTSRSSTPTFEPKHETVGEKRDVIVCHKPSEPWSNRNRSGNRLDWNALHPKACEFLFTEGTLQQLRDDYAEYAAALINGDDLSPWHSRPEWKAKIEKAKGKKGVATIFNARQRSAARMAMTAMGTVAGANGQKALHTVKNKDMGFASQQDLEKYLLDLLELQEGLCAITGLALQFDGDHDDVEMLCSLDRIDSAGHYEPGNLQIVCRFINRWKRADGDDEFRRLIRVVRSISDS
;
A
#
# COMPACT_ATOMS: atom_id res chain seq x y z
N MET A 1 21.47 6.78 -18.13
CA MET A 1 20.93 6.31 -16.83
C MET A 1 20.90 4.79 -16.85
N LYS A 2 21.62 4.14 -15.94
CA LYS A 2 21.54 2.69 -15.73
C LYS A 2 20.44 2.38 -14.72
N VAL A 3 19.98 1.14 -14.70
CA VAL A 3 19.00 0.66 -13.72
C VAL A 3 19.55 -0.56 -13.00
N PHE A 4 19.57 -0.50 -11.67
CA PHE A 4 20.09 -1.54 -10.80
C PHE A 4 19.00 -2.09 -9.90
N ILE A 5 19.02 -3.39 -9.69
CA ILE A 5 18.34 -4.06 -8.57
C ILE A 5 19.39 -4.39 -7.52
N ALA A 6 19.10 -4.12 -6.24
CA ALA A 6 20.08 -4.26 -5.17
C ALA A 6 19.48 -4.75 -3.84
N ASN A 7 20.34 -5.38 -3.07
CA ASN A 7 20.17 -5.82 -1.69
C ASN A 7 21.30 -5.22 -0.84
N PHE A 8 20.98 -4.83 0.39
CA PHE A 8 21.88 -4.04 1.24
C PHE A 8 22.41 -4.89 2.39
N GLY A 9 23.33 -5.80 2.04
CA GLY A 9 23.91 -6.76 2.97
C GLY A 9 23.13 -8.07 3.09
N ARG A 10 23.64 -9.02 3.90
CA ARG A 10 22.93 -10.28 4.17
C ARG A 10 21.59 -9.98 4.85
N GLU A 11 20.54 -10.68 4.42
CA GLU A 11 19.18 -10.46 4.95
C GLU A 11 18.73 -8.99 4.90
N ASN A 12 19.34 -8.19 4.02
CA ASN A 12 19.11 -6.74 3.89
C ASN A 12 19.29 -5.97 5.21
N TYR A 13 20.21 -6.37 6.09
CA TYR A 13 20.38 -5.73 7.40
C TYR A 13 20.69 -4.22 7.33
N GLU A 14 21.25 -3.74 6.22
CA GLU A 14 21.57 -2.31 6.02
C GLU A 14 20.40 -1.51 5.40
N TRP A 15 19.33 -2.19 4.95
CA TRP A 15 18.17 -1.56 4.32
C TRP A 15 17.51 -0.48 5.21
N PRO A 16 17.26 -0.69 6.52
CA PRO A 16 16.64 0.34 7.35
C PRO A 16 17.45 1.66 7.40
N VAL A 17 18.78 1.55 7.40
CA VAL A 17 19.68 2.72 7.39
C VAL A 17 19.65 3.40 6.02
N CYS A 18 19.66 2.62 4.94
CA CYS A 18 19.54 3.11 3.57
C CYS A 18 18.24 3.90 3.35
N LEU A 19 17.12 3.34 3.83
CA LEU A 19 15.80 3.95 3.77
C LEU A 19 15.75 5.27 4.57
N GLN A 20 16.27 5.27 5.80
CA GLN A 20 16.25 6.46 6.66
C GLN A 20 17.16 7.59 6.14
N ARG A 21 18.37 7.25 5.68
CA ARG A 21 19.38 8.24 5.26
C ARG A 21 19.23 8.67 3.80
N GLY A 22 18.41 7.98 3.00
CA GLY A 22 18.38 8.19 1.55
C GLY A 22 19.71 7.81 0.91
N THR A 23 20.19 6.59 1.16
CA THR A 23 21.44 6.09 0.57
C THR A 23 21.23 4.73 -0.07
N ILE A 24 22.15 4.34 -0.94
CA ILE A 24 22.38 2.96 -1.37
C ILE A 24 23.68 2.47 -0.74
N ALA A 25 23.81 1.16 -0.49
CA ALA A 25 24.98 0.65 0.22
C ALA A 25 25.54 -0.68 -0.31
N THR A 26 26.83 -0.88 -0.09
CA THR A 26 27.49 -2.19 -0.13
C THR A 26 28.63 -2.19 0.89
N MET A 27 29.29 -3.32 1.08
CA MET A 27 30.27 -3.50 2.13
C MET A 27 31.40 -4.41 1.72
N ASN A 28 32.58 -4.13 2.25
CA ASN A 28 33.76 -4.98 2.17
C ASN A 28 34.19 -5.40 3.57
N ARG A 29 34.86 -6.54 3.70
CA ARG A 29 35.63 -6.84 4.91
C ARG A 29 36.74 -5.78 5.08
N VAL A 30 37.14 -5.52 6.32
CA VAL A 30 38.14 -4.47 6.64
C VAL A 30 39.47 -4.65 5.89
N ASP A 31 39.94 -5.89 5.74
CA ASP A 31 41.15 -6.22 4.99
C ASP A 31 41.02 -5.94 3.49
N LEU A 32 39.88 -6.31 2.91
CA LEU A 32 39.56 -6.09 1.49
C LEU A 32 39.31 -4.62 1.16
N GLN A 33 38.76 -3.85 2.09
CA GLN A 33 38.49 -2.42 1.85
C GLN A 33 39.79 -1.65 1.58
N LYS A 34 40.89 -1.99 2.26
CA LYS A 34 42.19 -1.33 2.06
C LYS A 34 42.70 -1.54 0.64
N LEU A 35 42.58 -2.77 0.13
CA LEU A 35 43.01 -3.13 -1.23
C LEU A 35 42.13 -2.44 -2.28
N TRP A 36 40.81 -2.40 -2.06
CA TRP A 36 39.90 -1.67 -2.95
C TRP A 36 40.20 -0.17 -2.99
N ALA A 37 40.41 0.46 -1.82
CA ALA A 37 40.72 1.89 -1.72
C ALA A 37 42.07 2.25 -2.38
N ALA A 38 43.04 1.32 -2.38
CA ALA A 38 44.31 1.48 -3.07
C ALA A 38 44.23 1.23 -4.59
N GLY A 39 43.09 0.75 -5.10
CA GLY A 39 42.95 0.32 -6.50
C GLY A 39 43.68 -0.99 -6.83
N ASP A 40 44.17 -1.72 -5.82
CA ASP A 40 44.93 -2.96 -6.00
C ASP A 40 43.98 -4.15 -6.23
N ARG A 41 43.52 -4.24 -7.47
CA ARG A 41 42.54 -5.24 -7.89
C ARG A 41 43.08 -6.67 -7.83
N ASP A 42 44.34 -6.88 -8.18
CA ASP A 42 44.93 -8.22 -8.22
C ASP A 42 45.12 -8.76 -6.80
N ALA A 43 45.67 -7.97 -5.87
CA ALA A 43 45.77 -8.38 -4.48
C ALA A 43 44.39 -8.60 -3.83
N TYR A 44 43.39 -7.78 -4.19
CA TYR A 44 42.02 -7.98 -3.73
C TYR A 44 41.46 -9.35 -4.16
N ILE A 45 41.66 -9.70 -5.43
CA ILE A 45 41.18 -10.97 -5.99
C ILE A 45 41.90 -12.15 -5.34
N ASP A 46 43.22 -12.08 -5.21
CA ASP A 46 44.02 -13.13 -4.59
C ASP A 46 43.63 -13.36 -3.12
N LEU A 47 43.35 -12.28 -2.37
CA LEU A 47 42.90 -12.39 -0.98
C LEU A 47 41.50 -13.02 -0.89
N GLN A 48 40.57 -12.66 -1.78
CA GLN A 48 39.25 -13.29 -1.82
C GLN A 48 39.32 -14.78 -2.17
N MET A 49 40.19 -15.16 -3.10
CA MET A 49 40.37 -16.57 -3.51
C MET A 49 40.99 -17.46 -2.44
N LYS A 50 41.65 -16.89 -1.42
CA LYS A 50 42.11 -17.66 -0.24
C LYS A 50 40.97 -17.98 0.73
N GLY A 51 39.87 -17.23 0.68
CA GLY A 51 38.71 -17.42 1.53
C GLY A 51 37.70 -18.45 1.00
N LYS A 52 36.60 -18.57 1.73
CA LYS A 52 35.41 -19.34 1.33
C LYS A 52 34.21 -18.40 1.20
N THR A 53 33.34 -18.70 0.23
CA THR A 53 32.02 -18.07 0.08
C THR A 53 31.09 -18.52 1.21
N ALA A 54 29.89 -17.91 1.31
CA ALA A 54 28.86 -18.33 2.25
C ALA A 54 28.46 -19.82 2.12
N ALA A 55 28.64 -20.41 0.93
CA ALA A 55 28.38 -21.81 0.65
C ALA A 55 29.59 -22.74 0.95
N GLY A 56 30.66 -22.22 1.55
CA GLY A 56 31.88 -23.01 1.84
C GLY A 56 32.76 -23.28 0.61
N ILE A 57 32.45 -22.69 -0.54
CA ILE A 57 33.16 -22.89 -1.81
C ILE A 57 34.22 -21.81 -1.98
N THR A 58 35.41 -22.18 -2.46
CA THR A 58 36.45 -21.21 -2.84
C THR A 58 35.99 -20.41 -4.06
N PRO A 59 35.96 -19.06 -3.99
CA PRO A 59 35.50 -18.24 -5.11
C PRO A 59 36.47 -18.31 -6.30
N THR A 60 35.92 -18.22 -7.52
CA THR A 60 36.73 -18.11 -8.74
C THR A 60 37.24 -16.68 -8.93
N LYS A 61 38.28 -16.50 -9.76
CA LYS A 61 38.79 -15.17 -10.14
C LYS A 61 37.69 -14.23 -10.63
N ALA A 62 36.75 -14.74 -11.43
CA ALA A 62 35.63 -13.98 -11.96
C ALA A 62 34.65 -13.52 -10.86
N VAL A 63 34.36 -14.36 -9.87
CA VAL A 63 33.50 -14.02 -8.73
C VAL A 63 34.17 -12.97 -7.85
N ALA A 64 35.45 -13.14 -7.53
CA ALA A 64 36.22 -12.19 -6.74
C ALA A 64 36.35 -10.82 -7.44
N SER A 65 36.59 -10.84 -8.75
CA SER A 65 36.63 -9.63 -9.59
C SER A 65 35.28 -8.91 -9.62
N ARG A 66 34.17 -9.67 -9.68
CA ARG A 66 32.82 -9.10 -9.58
C ARG A 66 32.65 -8.34 -8.27
N TRP A 67 33.05 -8.91 -7.13
CA TRP A 67 32.92 -8.25 -5.82
C TRP A 67 33.69 -6.93 -5.73
N PHE A 68 34.90 -6.86 -6.29
CA PHE A 68 35.62 -5.58 -6.41
C PHE A 68 34.78 -4.53 -7.15
N ASN A 69 34.22 -4.92 -8.30
CA ASN A 69 33.42 -4.01 -9.13
C ASN A 69 32.12 -3.58 -8.43
N LEU A 70 31.54 -4.40 -7.54
CA LEU A 70 30.30 -4.02 -6.82
C LEU A 70 30.50 -2.78 -5.96
N MET A 71 31.63 -2.71 -5.24
CA MET A 71 31.97 -1.55 -4.43
C MET A 71 32.19 -0.31 -5.32
N THR A 72 32.91 -0.48 -6.43
CA THR A 72 33.12 0.58 -7.42
C THR A 72 31.80 1.11 -8.00
N ILE A 73 30.88 0.23 -8.41
CA ILE A 73 29.58 0.62 -8.96
C ILE A 73 28.80 1.49 -7.98
N ILE A 74 28.77 1.13 -6.70
CA ILE A 74 28.06 1.93 -5.70
C ILE A 74 28.79 3.23 -5.39
N ALA A 75 30.11 3.21 -5.26
CA ALA A 75 30.87 4.42 -4.97
C ALA A 75 30.74 5.49 -6.08
N GLU A 76 30.67 5.04 -7.34
CA GLU A 76 30.77 5.89 -8.53
C GLU A 76 29.42 6.17 -9.22
N THR A 77 28.32 5.52 -8.84
CA THR A 77 27.03 5.76 -9.50
C THR A 77 26.55 7.21 -9.36
N ASP A 78 25.94 7.75 -10.40
CA ASP A 78 25.41 9.11 -10.43
C ASP A 78 24.23 9.17 -11.41
N GLY A 79 23.07 9.62 -10.92
CA GLY A 79 21.85 9.70 -11.73
C GLY A 79 21.31 8.36 -12.21
N ASP A 80 21.73 7.24 -11.60
CA ASP A 80 21.22 5.91 -11.94
C ASP A 80 20.03 5.53 -11.05
N LEU A 81 19.14 4.73 -11.61
CA LEU A 81 17.95 4.25 -10.93
C LEU A 81 18.26 2.99 -10.12
N TRP A 82 17.90 2.97 -8.85
CA TRP A 82 18.10 1.84 -7.95
C TRP A 82 16.76 1.31 -7.46
N ILE A 83 16.61 -0.01 -7.48
CA ILE A 83 15.39 -0.71 -7.10
C ILE A 83 15.72 -1.77 -6.05
N HIS A 84 14.91 -1.81 -5.01
CA HIS A 84 15.02 -2.77 -3.93
C HIS A 84 13.64 -3.37 -3.63
N ARG A 85 13.60 -4.67 -3.33
CA ARG A 85 12.37 -5.32 -2.88
C ARG A 85 12.49 -5.60 -1.39
N GLU A 86 11.58 -5.03 -0.62
CA GLU A 86 11.41 -5.33 0.80
C GLU A 86 10.03 -5.99 0.98
N LYS A 87 10.03 -7.29 1.31
CA LYS A 87 8.81 -8.11 1.48
C LYS A 87 7.87 -8.04 0.27
N ASP A 88 6.72 -7.39 0.43
CA ASP A 88 5.67 -7.21 -0.57
C ASP A 88 5.71 -5.84 -1.25
N GLN A 89 6.75 -5.05 -1.04
CA GLN A 89 6.90 -3.71 -1.60
C GLN A 89 8.15 -3.61 -2.48
N LEU A 90 8.00 -2.91 -3.59
CA LEU A 90 9.10 -2.44 -4.41
C LEU A 90 9.41 -0.99 -4.05
N TRP A 91 10.68 -0.73 -3.73
CA TRP A 91 11.22 0.57 -3.41
C TRP A 91 12.17 1.00 -4.53
N TRP A 92 12.23 2.30 -4.79
CA TRP A 92 13.20 2.85 -5.73
C TRP A 92 13.77 4.19 -5.27
N THR A 93 14.96 4.52 -5.78
CA THR A 93 15.62 5.83 -5.61
C THR A 93 16.51 6.14 -6.82
N THR A 94 17.07 7.35 -6.88
CA THR A 94 18.08 7.75 -7.87
C THR A 94 19.36 8.17 -7.14
N SER A 95 20.53 7.67 -7.58
CA SER A 95 21.82 8.02 -6.97
C SER A 95 22.19 9.49 -7.25
N ARG A 96 22.95 10.10 -6.32
CA ARG A 96 23.45 11.47 -6.42
C ARG A 96 24.96 11.48 -6.69
N SER A 97 25.45 12.55 -7.31
CA SER A 97 26.88 12.75 -7.60
C SER A 97 27.76 12.92 -6.35
N SER A 98 27.15 13.20 -5.18
CA SER A 98 27.86 13.38 -3.91
C SER A 98 28.76 12.20 -3.55
N THR A 99 29.87 12.48 -2.86
CA THR A 99 30.85 11.48 -2.46
C THR A 99 30.26 10.45 -1.49
N PRO A 100 30.61 9.16 -1.62
CA PRO A 100 30.20 8.16 -0.65
C PRO A 100 30.89 8.35 0.71
N THR A 101 30.25 7.90 1.79
CA THR A 101 30.85 7.76 3.11
C THR A 101 31.21 6.30 3.38
N PHE A 102 32.25 6.08 4.18
CA PHE A 102 32.73 4.76 4.55
C PHE A 102 32.74 4.64 6.07
N GLU A 103 31.95 3.71 6.60
CA GLU A 103 31.72 3.56 8.04
C GLU A 103 32.08 2.14 8.49
N PRO A 104 32.90 1.98 9.55
CA PRO A 104 33.12 0.66 10.14
C PRO A 104 31.85 0.17 10.82
N LYS A 105 31.52 -1.10 10.61
CA LYS A 105 30.35 -1.74 11.21
C LYS A 105 30.64 -3.21 11.51
N HIS A 106 30.01 -3.71 12.55
CA HIS A 106 29.96 -5.13 12.85
C HIS A 106 28.64 -5.69 12.30
N GLU A 107 28.69 -6.69 11.42
CA GLU A 107 27.48 -7.30 10.87
C GLU A 107 26.60 -7.87 12.00
N THR A 108 25.32 -7.54 12.01
CA THR A 108 24.37 -8.04 13.03
C THR A 108 23.82 -9.43 12.71
N VAL A 109 23.94 -9.85 11.45
CA VAL A 109 23.43 -11.10 10.90
C VAL A 109 24.53 -11.84 10.14
N GLY A 110 24.29 -13.10 9.78
CA GLY A 110 25.25 -13.91 9.03
C GLY A 110 26.54 -14.22 9.83
N GLU A 111 27.70 -13.98 9.22
CA GLU A 111 29.01 -14.31 9.79
C GLU A 111 29.50 -13.35 10.87
N LYS A 112 28.77 -12.25 11.12
CA LYS A 112 29.08 -11.26 12.17
C LYS A 112 30.53 -10.74 12.07
N ARG A 113 30.92 -10.31 10.87
CA ARG A 113 32.28 -9.81 10.62
C ARG A 113 32.35 -8.30 10.78
N ASP A 114 33.56 -7.82 11.01
CA ASP A 114 33.86 -6.42 10.85
C ASP A 114 33.98 -6.07 9.36
N VAL A 115 33.19 -5.08 8.96
CA VAL A 115 33.09 -4.60 7.59
C VAL A 115 33.23 -3.08 7.54
N ILE A 116 33.56 -2.57 6.36
CA ILE A 116 33.41 -1.17 6.01
C ILE A 116 32.22 -1.06 5.07
N VAL A 117 31.19 -0.34 5.51
CA VAL A 117 29.98 -0.06 4.73
C VAL A 117 30.19 1.22 3.95
N CYS A 118 30.02 1.14 2.63
CA CYS A 118 29.99 2.28 1.72
C CYS A 118 28.54 2.74 1.58
N HIS A 119 28.24 3.96 1.99
CA HIS A 119 26.95 4.61 1.73
C HIS A 119 27.13 5.67 0.64
N LYS A 120 26.45 5.49 -0.49
CA LYS A 120 26.37 6.48 -1.55
C LYS A 120 25.06 7.26 -1.42
N PRO A 121 25.09 8.60 -1.35
CA PRO A 121 23.88 9.40 -1.30
C PRO A 121 22.95 9.18 -2.51
N SER A 122 21.65 9.21 -2.24
CA SER A 122 20.58 9.09 -3.22
C SER A 122 19.41 10.00 -2.85
N GLU A 123 18.42 10.10 -3.73
CA GLU A 123 17.14 10.66 -3.34
C GLU A 123 16.47 9.83 -2.22
N PRO A 124 15.46 10.38 -1.50
CA PRO A 124 14.66 9.58 -0.60
C PRO A 124 14.02 8.39 -1.33
N TRP A 125 14.09 7.22 -0.71
CA TRP A 125 13.47 6.01 -1.25
C TRP A 125 11.95 6.13 -1.26
N SER A 126 11.34 5.68 -2.36
CA SER A 126 9.88 5.70 -2.53
C SER A 126 9.37 4.31 -2.89
N ASN A 127 8.26 3.90 -2.25
CA ASN A 127 7.46 2.75 -2.68
C ASN A 127 6.27 3.15 -3.56
N ARG A 128 6.29 4.38 -4.09
CA ARG A 128 5.30 4.90 -5.02
C ARG A 128 5.94 5.32 -6.32
N ASN A 129 5.28 5.05 -7.43
CA ASN A 129 5.66 5.59 -8.73
C ASN A 129 5.46 7.13 -8.74
N ARG A 130 5.95 7.82 -9.77
CA ARG A 130 5.87 9.28 -9.90
C ARG A 130 4.44 9.82 -10.03
N SER A 131 3.48 8.97 -10.42
CA SER A 131 2.04 9.28 -10.39
C SER A 131 1.37 9.06 -9.03
N GLY A 132 2.13 8.65 -8.01
CA GLY A 132 1.65 8.42 -6.64
C GLY A 132 1.09 7.02 -6.35
N ASN A 133 1.09 6.10 -7.32
CA ASN A 133 0.61 4.73 -7.13
C ASN A 133 1.61 3.89 -6.34
N ARG A 134 1.14 3.12 -5.36
CA ARG A 134 1.97 2.16 -4.63
C ARG A 134 2.50 1.05 -5.55
N LEU A 135 3.75 0.69 -5.36
CA LEU A 135 4.45 -0.38 -6.05
C LEU A 135 4.45 -1.65 -5.20
N ASP A 136 3.30 -2.31 -5.13
CA ASP A 136 3.15 -3.57 -4.38
C ASP A 136 3.61 -4.75 -5.26
N TRP A 137 4.53 -5.58 -4.74
CA TRP A 137 5.16 -6.70 -5.45
C TRP A 137 4.14 -7.69 -6.04
N ASN A 138 3.11 -8.03 -5.26
CA ASN A 138 2.08 -8.98 -5.68
C ASN A 138 1.11 -8.40 -6.72
N ALA A 139 1.15 -7.08 -6.95
CA ALA A 139 0.37 -6.41 -7.99
C ALA A 139 1.16 -6.24 -9.30
N LEU A 140 2.47 -6.54 -9.30
CA LEU A 140 3.30 -6.46 -10.49
C LEU A 140 2.98 -7.60 -11.46
N HIS A 141 3.25 -7.35 -12.73
CA HIS A 141 3.17 -8.37 -13.75
C HIS A 141 4.12 -9.55 -13.40
N PRO A 142 3.69 -10.83 -13.51
CA PRO A 142 4.53 -11.97 -13.12
C PRO A 142 5.91 -11.99 -13.79
N LYS A 143 5.99 -11.56 -15.05
CA LYS A 143 7.26 -11.40 -15.78
C LYS A 143 8.19 -10.35 -15.15
N ALA A 144 7.64 -9.25 -14.65
CA ALA A 144 8.42 -8.21 -13.98
C ALA A 144 9.04 -8.72 -12.67
N CYS A 145 8.30 -9.57 -11.94
CA CYS A 145 8.80 -10.21 -10.73
C CYS A 145 10.01 -11.13 -10.97
N GLU A 146 10.27 -11.56 -12.21
CA GLU A 146 11.43 -12.40 -12.54
C GLU A 146 12.74 -11.59 -12.61
N PHE A 147 12.66 -10.28 -12.81
CA PHE A 147 13.85 -9.45 -13.01
C PHE A 147 13.92 -8.20 -12.13
N LEU A 148 12.86 -7.82 -11.41
CA LEU A 148 12.88 -6.69 -10.46
C LEU A 148 13.37 -7.10 -9.05
N PHE A 149 14.01 -8.26 -8.92
CA PHE A 149 14.59 -8.76 -7.69
C PHE A 149 15.87 -9.56 -7.98
N THR A 150 16.82 -9.51 -7.05
CA THR A 150 18.09 -10.24 -7.10
C THR A 150 18.28 -10.98 -5.78
N GLU A 151 18.87 -12.18 -5.81
CA GLU A 151 19.36 -12.87 -4.62
C GLU A 151 20.78 -12.42 -4.24
N GLY A 152 21.54 -11.87 -5.20
CA GLY A 152 22.85 -11.28 -4.96
C GLY A 152 22.79 -9.83 -4.49
N THR A 153 23.96 -9.25 -4.19
CA THR A 153 24.10 -7.86 -3.72
C THR A 153 23.53 -6.83 -4.69
N LEU A 154 23.90 -6.90 -5.98
CA LEU A 154 23.29 -6.07 -7.01
C LEU A 154 23.46 -6.68 -8.40
N GLN A 155 22.59 -6.25 -9.31
CA GLN A 155 22.63 -6.57 -10.73
C GLN A 155 22.13 -5.36 -11.54
N GLN A 156 22.83 -5.06 -12.63
CA GLN A 156 22.34 -4.11 -13.63
C GLN A 156 21.30 -4.81 -14.53
N LEU A 157 20.17 -4.14 -14.76
CA LEU A 157 19.18 -4.60 -15.72
C LEU A 157 19.68 -4.39 -17.16
N ARG A 158 19.27 -5.28 -18.06
CA ARG A 158 19.46 -5.11 -19.50
C ARG A 158 18.50 -4.05 -20.04
N ASP A 159 18.83 -3.46 -21.18
CA ASP A 159 18.13 -2.30 -21.76
C ASP A 159 16.60 -2.45 -21.77
N ASP A 160 16.04 -3.54 -22.33
CA ASP A 160 14.58 -3.74 -22.37
C ASP A 160 13.91 -3.80 -20.97
N TYR A 161 14.59 -4.38 -19.98
CA TYR A 161 14.09 -4.45 -18.60
C TYR A 161 14.33 -3.16 -17.83
N ALA A 162 15.39 -2.44 -18.15
CA ALA A 162 15.67 -1.12 -17.63
C ALA A 162 14.61 -0.11 -18.10
N GLU A 163 14.24 -0.14 -19.38
CA GLU A 163 13.15 0.67 -19.95
C GLU A 163 11.81 0.35 -19.28
N TYR A 164 11.48 -0.94 -19.12
CA TYR A 164 10.28 -1.36 -18.39
C TYR A 164 10.26 -0.82 -16.95
N ALA A 165 11.38 -0.96 -16.23
CA ALA A 165 11.48 -0.53 -14.84
C ALA A 165 11.34 1.00 -14.71
N ALA A 166 11.94 1.75 -15.62
CA ALA A 166 11.79 3.20 -15.70
C ALA A 166 10.33 3.59 -15.97
N ALA A 167 9.68 2.97 -16.97
CA ALA A 167 8.27 3.20 -17.29
C ALA A 167 7.36 2.89 -16.09
N LEU A 168 7.60 1.77 -15.39
CA LEU A 168 6.86 1.39 -14.18
C LEU A 168 6.97 2.46 -13.08
N ILE A 169 8.18 2.99 -12.87
CA ILE A 169 8.47 4.00 -11.85
C ILE A 169 7.93 5.38 -12.24
N ASN A 170 7.94 5.73 -13.52
CA ASN A 170 7.33 6.96 -14.00
C ASN A 170 5.79 6.89 -13.99
N GLY A 171 5.24 5.67 -14.05
CA GLY A 171 3.80 5.44 -14.18
C GLY A 171 3.30 5.54 -15.62
N ASP A 172 4.18 5.27 -16.58
CA ASP A 172 3.90 5.29 -18.00
C ASP A 172 3.09 4.04 -18.42
N ASP A 173 2.64 4.03 -19.68
CA ASP A 173 1.96 2.87 -20.25
C ASP A 173 2.92 1.68 -20.40
N LEU A 174 2.54 0.53 -19.81
CA LEU A 174 3.29 -0.72 -19.84
C LEU A 174 2.79 -1.70 -20.91
N SER A 175 1.73 -1.32 -21.65
CA SER A 175 1.17 -2.13 -22.74
C SER A 175 2.19 -2.60 -23.79
N PRO A 176 3.25 -1.83 -24.14
CA PRO A 176 4.27 -2.29 -25.09
C PRO A 176 5.01 -3.58 -24.66
N TRP A 177 5.12 -3.84 -23.36
CA TRP A 177 5.66 -5.10 -22.84
C TRP A 177 4.57 -6.12 -22.55
N HIS A 178 3.47 -5.72 -21.92
CA HIS A 178 2.41 -6.65 -21.50
C HIS A 178 1.66 -7.29 -22.68
N SER A 179 1.69 -6.65 -23.85
CA SER A 179 1.10 -7.18 -25.07
C SER A 179 1.93 -8.30 -25.73
N ARG A 180 3.21 -8.44 -25.36
CA ARG A 180 4.15 -9.38 -25.98
C ARG A 180 3.81 -10.85 -25.64
N PRO A 181 4.04 -11.81 -26.55
CA PRO A 181 3.67 -13.21 -26.35
C PRO A 181 4.25 -13.83 -25.08
N GLU A 182 5.52 -13.56 -24.78
CA GLU A 182 6.22 -14.11 -23.61
C GLU A 182 5.72 -13.53 -22.28
N TRP A 183 5.23 -12.29 -22.28
CA TRP A 183 4.60 -11.66 -21.11
C TRP A 183 3.20 -12.22 -20.88
N LYS A 184 2.38 -12.32 -21.93
CA LYS A 184 1.05 -12.94 -21.88
C LYS A 184 1.13 -14.40 -21.42
N ALA A 185 2.07 -15.18 -21.96
CA ALA A 185 2.27 -16.57 -21.56
C ALA A 185 2.57 -16.72 -20.07
N LYS A 186 3.26 -15.74 -19.45
CA LYS A 186 3.50 -15.74 -18.00
C LYS A 186 2.24 -15.52 -17.19
N ILE A 187 1.32 -14.66 -17.64
CA ILE A 187 0.00 -14.50 -17.01
C ILE A 187 -0.76 -15.83 -17.07
N GLU A 188 -0.87 -16.44 -18.25
CA GLU A 188 -1.60 -17.71 -18.43
C GLU A 188 -1.03 -18.83 -17.56
N LYS A 189 0.30 -18.97 -17.51
CA LYS A 189 0.97 -19.97 -16.65
C LYS A 189 0.74 -19.70 -15.17
N ALA A 190 0.58 -18.43 -14.78
CA ALA A 190 0.38 -18.06 -13.40
C ALA A 190 -1.08 -18.28 -12.96
N LYS A 191 -2.09 -18.28 -13.85
CA LYS A 191 -3.54 -18.39 -13.51
C LYS A 191 -3.90 -19.60 -12.64
N GLY A 192 -3.06 -20.63 -12.57
CA GLY A 192 -3.22 -21.80 -11.68
C GLY A 192 -2.72 -21.61 -10.23
N LYS A 193 -2.01 -20.53 -9.92
CA LYS A 193 -1.59 -20.16 -8.56
C LYS A 193 -2.48 -19.02 -8.09
N LYS A 194 -3.29 -19.26 -7.04
CA LYS A 194 -4.14 -18.23 -6.41
C LYS A 194 -3.31 -16.94 -6.20
N GLY A 195 -3.68 -15.87 -6.90
CA GLY A 195 -3.04 -14.55 -6.72
C GLY A 195 -2.46 -13.88 -7.97
N VAL A 196 -2.81 -14.29 -9.20
CA VAL A 196 -2.38 -13.53 -10.37
C VAL A 196 -3.21 -12.27 -10.53
N ALA A 197 -2.65 -11.17 -10.06
CA ALA A 197 -3.10 -9.86 -10.43
C ALA A 197 -2.90 -9.66 -11.95
N THR A 198 -3.96 -9.85 -12.73
CA THR A 198 -4.25 -8.87 -13.79
C THR A 198 -4.12 -7.51 -13.12
N ILE A 199 -3.28 -6.64 -13.67
CA ILE A 199 -3.03 -5.31 -13.14
C ILE A 199 -4.37 -4.63 -12.99
N PHE A 200 -4.79 -4.64 -11.75
CA PHE A 200 -5.72 -3.70 -11.25
C PHE A 200 -4.96 -3.10 -10.07
N ASN A 201 -4.37 -1.93 -10.25
CA ASN A 201 -4.03 -1.08 -9.12
C ASN A 201 -5.28 -0.90 -8.21
N ALA A 202 -5.17 -0.39 -6.99
CA ALA A 202 -6.32 -0.30 -6.08
C ALA A 202 -7.57 0.35 -6.72
N ARG A 203 -7.37 1.39 -7.55
CA ARG A 203 -8.45 2.05 -8.28
C ARG A 203 -9.07 1.15 -9.34
N GLN A 204 -8.23 0.52 -10.15
CA GLN A 204 -8.63 -0.44 -11.15
C GLN A 204 -9.36 -1.64 -10.49
N ARG A 205 -8.96 -2.12 -9.30
CA ARG A 205 -9.62 -3.25 -8.60
C ARG A 205 -11.00 -2.83 -8.16
N SER A 206 -11.11 -1.63 -7.60
CA SER A 206 -12.40 -1.04 -7.25
C SER A 206 -13.28 -0.87 -8.49
N ALA A 207 -12.74 -0.37 -9.60
CA ALA A 207 -13.48 -0.22 -10.86
C ALA A 207 -13.98 -1.57 -11.39
N ALA A 208 -13.14 -2.60 -11.41
CA ALA A 208 -13.51 -3.95 -11.82
C ALA A 208 -14.59 -4.55 -10.90
N ARG A 209 -14.43 -4.40 -9.58
CA ARG A 209 -15.46 -4.82 -8.61
C ARG A 209 -16.78 -4.08 -8.87
N MET A 210 -16.76 -2.76 -9.00
CA MET A 210 -17.95 -1.96 -9.26
C MET A 210 -18.63 -2.37 -10.58
N ALA A 211 -17.86 -2.60 -11.63
CA ALA A 211 -18.36 -3.08 -12.92
C ALA A 211 -18.98 -4.48 -12.80
N MET A 212 -18.32 -5.43 -12.11
CA MET A 212 -18.88 -6.77 -11.87
C MET A 212 -20.16 -6.72 -11.03
N THR A 213 -20.20 -5.90 -9.97
CA THR A 213 -21.42 -5.70 -9.19
C THR A 213 -22.53 -5.15 -10.06
N ALA A 214 -22.27 -4.12 -10.87
CA ALA A 214 -23.26 -3.54 -11.78
C ALA A 214 -23.77 -4.55 -12.81
N MET A 215 -22.87 -5.29 -13.47
CA MET A 215 -23.24 -6.32 -14.44
C MET A 215 -24.04 -7.46 -13.79
N GLY A 216 -23.65 -7.91 -12.59
CA GLY A 216 -24.39 -8.92 -11.83
C GLY A 216 -25.78 -8.44 -11.40
N THR A 217 -25.89 -7.19 -10.94
CA THR A 217 -27.18 -6.58 -10.63
C THR A 217 -28.09 -6.50 -11.87
N VAL A 218 -27.56 -6.10 -13.04
CA VAL A 218 -28.32 -6.05 -14.30
C VAL A 218 -28.77 -7.43 -14.74
N ALA A 219 -27.91 -8.44 -14.64
CA ALA A 219 -28.25 -9.82 -15.01
C ALA A 219 -29.43 -10.38 -14.17
N GLY A 220 -29.54 -9.96 -12.91
CA GLY A 220 -30.64 -10.33 -12.01
C GLY A 220 -31.86 -9.39 -12.04
N ALA A 221 -31.76 -8.24 -12.72
CA ALA A 221 -32.80 -7.21 -12.77
C ALA A 221 -33.77 -7.42 -13.94
N ASN A 222 -34.46 -8.57 -13.94
CA ASN A 222 -35.46 -8.95 -14.95
C ASN A 222 -36.89 -8.46 -14.63
N GLY A 223 -37.05 -7.50 -13.71
CA GLY A 223 -38.35 -6.98 -13.30
C GLY A 223 -39.15 -7.89 -12.36
N GLN A 224 -38.54 -8.95 -11.81
CA GLN A 224 -39.19 -9.83 -10.84
C GLN A 224 -39.62 -9.10 -9.58
N LYS A 225 -40.82 -9.42 -9.09
CA LYS A 225 -41.30 -8.98 -7.77
C LYS A 225 -40.79 -9.96 -6.71
N ALA A 226 -39.89 -9.51 -5.86
CA ALA A 226 -39.40 -10.29 -4.73
C ALA A 226 -40.31 -10.10 -3.51
N LEU A 227 -40.78 -11.20 -2.92
CA LEU A 227 -41.40 -11.20 -1.60
C LEU A 227 -40.29 -11.00 -0.56
N HIS A 228 -40.38 -9.95 0.25
CA HIS A 228 -39.47 -9.75 1.38
C HIS A 228 -40.22 -9.98 2.69
N THR A 229 -39.55 -10.60 3.65
CA THR A 229 -40.08 -10.77 5.00
C THR A 229 -40.00 -9.43 5.73
N VAL A 230 -41.15 -8.92 6.16
CA VAL A 230 -41.21 -7.76 7.06
C VAL A 230 -40.76 -8.21 8.43
N LYS A 231 -39.72 -7.58 9.00
CA LYS A 231 -39.25 -7.86 10.36
C LYS A 231 -40.40 -7.61 11.34
N ASN A 232 -40.55 -8.47 12.35
CA ASN A 232 -41.49 -8.19 13.42
C ASN A 232 -41.04 -6.92 14.17
N LYS A 233 -41.98 -6.02 14.45
CA LYS A 233 -41.74 -4.77 15.17
C LYS A 233 -42.82 -4.64 16.23
N ASP A 234 -42.44 -4.93 17.46
CA ASP A 234 -43.34 -4.78 18.60
C ASP A 234 -43.26 -3.35 19.17
N MET A 235 -44.34 -2.94 19.85
CA MET A 235 -44.47 -1.66 20.53
C MET A 235 -44.29 -1.88 22.03
N GLY A 236 -43.22 -1.34 22.60
CA GLY A 236 -42.89 -1.43 24.02
C GLY A 236 -43.61 -0.41 24.92
N PHE A 237 -44.58 0.32 24.37
CA PHE A 237 -45.38 1.33 25.09
C PHE A 237 -46.80 0.81 25.31
N ALA A 238 -47.37 1.11 26.48
CA ALA A 238 -48.70 0.64 26.85
C ALA A 238 -49.82 1.34 26.06
N SER A 239 -49.57 2.56 25.59
CA SER A 239 -50.52 3.33 24.78
C SER A 239 -49.80 4.32 23.86
N GLN A 240 -50.54 4.89 22.90
CA GLN A 240 -50.05 5.98 22.07
C GLN A 240 -49.74 7.22 22.91
N GLN A 241 -50.53 7.50 23.94
CA GLN A 241 -50.31 8.64 24.84
C GLN A 241 -48.99 8.51 25.61
N ASP A 242 -48.63 7.29 26.05
CA ASP A 242 -47.36 7.06 26.73
C ASP A 242 -46.17 7.25 25.79
N LEU A 243 -46.30 6.84 24.53
CA LEU A 243 -45.29 7.10 23.50
C LEU A 243 -45.17 8.59 23.20
N GLU A 244 -46.28 9.30 22.97
CA GLU A 244 -46.27 10.75 22.71
C GLU A 244 -45.59 11.52 23.84
N LYS A 245 -45.93 11.20 25.09
CA LYS A 245 -45.27 11.79 26.26
C LYS A 245 -43.76 11.53 26.25
N TYR A 246 -43.35 10.28 26.02
CA TYR A 246 -41.94 9.92 25.92
C TYR A 246 -41.21 10.67 24.80
N LEU A 247 -41.87 10.87 23.65
CA LEU A 247 -41.28 11.60 22.52
C LEU A 247 -41.15 13.11 22.80
N LEU A 248 -42.09 13.71 23.52
CA LEU A 248 -41.98 15.09 23.98
C LEU A 248 -40.82 15.26 24.97
N ASP A 249 -40.72 14.37 25.96
CA ASP A 249 -39.59 14.35 26.91
C ASP A 249 -38.24 14.21 26.17
N LEU A 250 -38.21 13.39 25.11
CA LEU A 250 -37.02 13.18 24.29
C LEU A 250 -36.67 14.38 23.41
N LEU A 251 -37.67 15.11 22.87
CA LEU A 251 -37.45 16.37 22.16
C LEU A 251 -36.84 17.43 23.07
N GLU A 252 -37.34 17.55 24.30
CA GLU A 252 -36.81 18.47 25.31
C GLU A 252 -35.38 18.09 25.70
N LEU A 253 -35.13 16.80 25.98
CA LEU A 253 -33.80 16.31 26.34
C LEU A 253 -32.76 16.51 25.22
N GLN A 254 -33.21 16.47 23.96
CA GLN A 254 -32.38 16.73 22.78
C GLN A 254 -32.29 18.22 22.41
N GLU A 255 -32.93 19.11 23.17
CA GLU A 255 -32.95 20.56 22.93
C GLU A 255 -33.46 20.93 21.51
N GLY A 256 -34.39 20.14 20.97
CA GLY A 256 -34.88 20.34 19.60
C GLY A 256 -33.84 20.09 18.50
N LEU A 257 -32.76 19.37 18.80
CA LEU A 257 -31.71 19.02 17.84
C LEU A 257 -31.79 17.56 17.42
N CYS A 258 -31.38 17.29 16.17
CA CYS A 258 -31.24 15.95 15.65
C CYS A 258 -30.16 15.18 16.43
N ALA A 259 -30.49 14.02 16.98
CA ALA A 259 -29.58 13.27 17.83
C ALA A 259 -28.27 12.85 17.14
N ILE A 260 -28.28 12.66 15.81
CA ILE A 260 -27.11 12.19 15.04
C ILE A 260 -26.23 13.34 14.55
N THR A 261 -26.85 14.42 14.09
CA THR A 261 -26.13 15.54 13.46
C THR A 261 -26.06 16.78 14.36
N GLY A 262 -26.99 16.99 15.27
CA GLY A 262 -27.12 18.26 16.00
C GLY A 262 -27.67 19.40 15.14
N LEU A 263 -28.24 19.11 13.97
CA LEU A 263 -29.01 20.11 13.20
C LEU A 263 -30.32 20.42 13.94
N ALA A 264 -30.80 21.66 13.84
CA ALA A 264 -32.10 22.04 14.37
C ALA A 264 -33.21 21.24 13.68
N LEU A 265 -34.09 20.66 14.48
CA LEU A 265 -35.29 19.98 13.99
C LEU A 265 -36.34 21.02 13.62
N GLN A 266 -37.15 20.69 12.62
CA GLN A 266 -38.38 21.43 12.28
C GLN A 266 -39.60 20.55 12.56
N PHE A 267 -40.78 21.17 12.69
CA PHE A 267 -41.98 20.51 13.17
C PHE A 267 -43.13 20.57 12.14
N ASP A 268 -44.06 19.62 12.24
CA ASP A 268 -45.23 19.63 11.37
C ASP A 268 -46.03 20.91 11.57
N GLY A 269 -46.28 21.63 10.47
CA GLY A 269 -46.93 22.95 10.48
C GLY A 269 -46.00 24.15 10.73
N ASP A 270 -44.74 23.92 11.08
CA ASP A 270 -43.72 24.96 11.31
C ASP A 270 -42.34 24.48 10.78
N HIS A 271 -42.19 24.51 9.47
CA HIS A 271 -40.98 24.10 8.76
C HIS A 271 -40.79 24.87 7.46
N ASP A 272 -39.53 25.08 7.09
CA ASP A 272 -39.10 25.64 5.80
C ASP A 272 -38.59 24.55 4.85
N ASP A 273 -38.15 23.41 5.40
CA ASP A 273 -37.64 22.27 4.65
C ASP A 273 -38.21 20.95 5.20
N VAL A 274 -38.94 20.23 4.33
CA VAL A 274 -39.56 18.94 4.63
C VAL A 274 -38.54 17.89 5.06
N GLU A 275 -37.28 18.01 4.64
CA GLU A 275 -36.20 17.10 5.02
C GLU A 275 -35.69 17.34 6.45
N MET A 276 -35.89 18.55 7.00
CA MET A 276 -35.53 18.93 8.37
C MET A 276 -36.61 18.58 9.39
N LEU A 277 -37.80 18.15 8.95
CA LEU A 277 -38.84 17.65 9.84
C LEU A 277 -38.32 16.55 10.76
N CYS A 278 -38.73 16.59 12.02
CA CYS A 278 -38.40 15.55 12.97
C CYS A 278 -38.97 14.19 12.55
N SER A 279 -38.19 13.14 12.78
CA SER A 279 -38.54 11.75 12.50
C SER A 279 -38.03 10.87 13.62
N LEU A 280 -38.83 9.85 13.95
CA LEU A 280 -38.44 8.84 14.93
C LEU A 280 -37.52 7.79 14.32
N ASP A 281 -36.35 7.59 14.92
CA ASP A 281 -35.37 6.56 14.56
C ASP A 281 -35.13 5.60 15.72
N ARG A 282 -34.80 4.34 15.38
CA ARG A 282 -34.39 3.33 16.37
C ARG A 282 -32.87 3.25 16.37
N ILE A 283 -32.25 3.41 17.54
CA ILE A 283 -30.79 3.34 17.70
C ILE A 283 -30.32 1.96 17.21
N ASP A 284 -30.90 0.89 17.76
CA ASP A 284 -30.82 -0.45 17.20
C ASP A 284 -31.98 -0.72 16.23
N SER A 285 -31.66 -0.73 14.94
CA SER A 285 -32.60 -1.02 13.86
C SER A 285 -33.16 -2.45 13.87
N ALA A 286 -32.51 -3.38 14.58
CA ALA A 286 -32.99 -4.74 14.81
C ALA A 286 -33.95 -4.85 16.01
N GLY A 287 -33.91 -3.89 16.95
CA GLY A 287 -34.77 -3.82 18.12
C GLY A 287 -36.16 -3.24 17.88
N HIS A 288 -36.92 -3.09 18.97
CA HIS A 288 -38.32 -2.66 18.98
C HIS A 288 -38.49 -1.15 19.21
N TYR A 289 -39.73 -0.66 19.12
CA TYR A 289 -40.07 0.71 19.53
C TYR A 289 -40.29 0.73 21.03
N GLU A 290 -39.23 0.98 21.80
CA GLU A 290 -39.25 0.89 23.25
C GLU A 290 -38.37 1.98 23.90
N PRO A 291 -38.61 2.31 25.18
CA PRO A 291 -37.79 3.28 25.89
C PRO A 291 -36.31 2.92 25.84
N GLY A 292 -35.47 3.92 25.53
CA GLY A 292 -34.02 3.75 25.46
C GLY A 292 -33.48 3.25 24.11
N ASN A 293 -34.35 2.78 23.21
CA ASN A 293 -33.96 2.42 21.83
C ASN A 293 -34.40 3.45 20.79
N LEU A 294 -34.94 4.60 21.21
CA LEU A 294 -35.48 5.63 20.33
C LEU A 294 -34.66 6.92 20.41
N GLN A 295 -34.52 7.59 19.27
CA GLN A 295 -33.92 8.91 19.15
C GLN A 295 -34.66 9.72 18.09
N ILE A 296 -34.64 11.05 18.19
CA ILE A 296 -35.29 11.94 17.23
C ILE A 296 -34.25 12.56 16.32
N VAL A 297 -34.46 12.43 15.01
CA VAL A 297 -33.51 12.88 13.98
C VAL A 297 -34.24 13.63 12.88
N CYS A 298 -33.51 14.36 12.03
CA CYS A 298 -34.09 14.91 10.81
C CYS A 298 -34.56 13.78 9.88
N ARG A 299 -35.64 14.00 9.13
CA ARG A 299 -36.24 13.01 8.21
C ARG A 299 -35.23 12.46 7.21
N PHE A 300 -34.38 13.29 6.62
CA PHE A 300 -33.36 12.81 5.67
C PHE A 300 -32.33 11.88 6.34
N ILE A 301 -32.00 12.15 7.60
CA ILE A 301 -31.03 11.36 8.37
C ILE A 301 -31.57 9.96 8.66
N ASN A 302 -32.84 9.85 9.07
CA ASN A 302 -33.48 8.55 9.26
C ASN A 302 -33.48 7.73 7.96
N ARG A 303 -33.78 8.39 6.83
CA ARG A 303 -33.77 7.77 5.50
C ARG A 303 -32.37 7.30 5.08
N TRP A 304 -31.33 8.07 5.40
CA TRP A 304 -29.94 7.72 5.09
C TRP A 304 -29.41 6.59 5.96
N LYS A 305 -29.66 6.63 7.28
CA LYS A 305 -29.26 5.56 8.20
C LYS A 305 -29.98 4.25 7.88
N ARG A 306 -31.29 4.30 7.61
CA ARG A 306 -32.13 3.16 7.22
C ARG A 306 -32.02 1.96 8.17
N ALA A 307 -31.10 1.03 7.90
CA ALA A 307 -30.88 -0.18 8.70
C ALA A 307 -29.40 -0.34 9.12
N ASP A 308 -28.58 0.66 8.82
CA ASP A 308 -27.17 0.70 9.22
C ASP A 308 -27.06 0.92 10.73
N GLY A 309 -25.96 0.46 11.31
CA GLY A 309 -25.66 0.63 12.74
C GLY A 309 -25.41 2.09 13.09
N ASP A 310 -25.98 2.56 14.20
CA ASP A 310 -25.95 3.96 14.62
C ASP A 310 -24.51 4.52 14.77
N ASP A 311 -23.62 3.77 15.43
CA ASP A 311 -22.23 4.18 15.66
C ASP A 311 -21.44 4.39 14.36
N GLU A 312 -21.58 3.45 13.42
CA GLU A 312 -20.89 3.53 12.13
C GLU A 312 -21.44 4.69 11.29
N PHE A 313 -22.76 4.91 11.32
CA PHE A 313 -23.36 6.04 10.63
C PHE A 313 -22.89 7.39 11.20
N ARG A 314 -22.85 7.53 12.53
CA ARG A 314 -22.28 8.72 13.21
C ARG A 314 -20.82 8.95 12.83
N ARG A 315 -20.02 7.88 12.74
CA ARG A 315 -18.62 7.96 12.27
C ARG A 315 -18.54 8.51 10.85
N LEU A 316 -19.39 8.05 9.94
CA LEU A 316 -19.42 8.51 8.54
C LEU A 316 -19.86 9.98 8.43
N ILE A 317 -20.84 10.43 9.21
CA ILE A 317 -21.25 11.84 9.25
C ILE A 317 -20.09 12.75 9.69
N ARG A 318 -19.27 12.34 10.66
CA ARG A 318 -18.06 13.11 11.05
C ARG A 318 -17.06 13.27 9.92
N VAL A 319 -16.88 12.23 9.09
CA VAL A 319 -16.01 12.31 7.90
C VAL A 319 -16.56 13.33 6.90
N VAL A 320 -17.86 13.34 6.65
CA VAL A 320 -18.49 14.33 5.73
C VAL A 320 -18.26 15.76 6.24
N ARG A 321 -18.41 16.00 7.54
CA ARG A 321 -18.22 17.33 8.15
C ARG A 321 -16.79 17.84 8.07
N SER A 322 -15.79 16.97 8.24
CA SER A 322 -14.38 17.38 8.17
C SER A 322 -13.96 17.97 6.82
N ILE A 323 -14.72 17.73 5.76
CA ILE A 323 -14.48 18.30 4.42
C ILE A 323 -14.93 19.76 4.35
N SER A 324 -15.94 20.15 5.14
CA SER A 324 -16.50 21.50 5.13
C SER A 324 -15.68 22.51 5.94
N ASP A 325 -14.82 22.03 6.85
CA ASP A 325 -13.93 22.85 7.68
C ASP A 325 -12.53 23.06 7.06
N SER A 326 -12.32 22.58 5.82
CA SER A 326 -11.04 22.65 5.07
C SER A 326 -11.10 23.64 3.92
#